data_AF-A0A1I7UGS9-F1
#
_entry.id   AF-A0A1I7UGS9-F1
#
_cell.length_a   1.000
_cell.length_b   1.000
_cell.length_c   1.000
_cell.angle_alpha   90.00
_cell.angle_beta   90.00
_cell.angle_gamma   90.00
#
_symmetry.space_group_name_H-M   'P 1'
#
loop_
_entity.id
_entity.type
_entity.pdbx_description
1 polymer ?
#
loop_
_entity_poly.entity_id
_entity_poly.type
_entity_poly.pdbx_seq_one_letter_code
_entity_poly.pdbx_strand_id
1 'polypeptide(L)'
;MYLIVMFYNIHLTNELKNDTARKKFDKYSLAYRFQLEENLKVFMLIKQVIISIGVYVLLNILAVIVSNSNYFSESFNLSMVFLVENCILLNPLLICTVTMCSVDPWRAILIRDIDILSCRLLRLNRTNIHRVRSIEEKMMAREETDIYFRDLKVMWA
;
A
#
# COMPACT_ATOMS: atom_id res chain seq x y z
N MET A 1 -15.14 -14.82 5.79
CA MET A 1 -13.79 -15.44 5.87
C MET A 1 -12.68 -14.40 6.03
N TYR A 2 -12.51 -13.46 5.09
CA TYR A 2 -11.48 -12.41 5.13
C TYR A 2 -11.42 -11.63 6.46
N LEU A 3 -12.56 -11.10 6.92
CA LEU A 3 -12.61 -10.33 8.17
C LEU A 3 -12.19 -11.15 9.40
N ILE A 4 -12.56 -12.44 9.44
CA ILE A 4 -12.23 -13.34 10.56
C ILE A 4 -10.71 -13.55 10.62
N VAL A 5 -10.08 -13.82 9.47
CA VAL A 5 -8.62 -13.99 9.37
C VAL A 5 -7.89 -12.68 9.68
N MET A 6 -8.44 -11.54 9.26
CA MET A 6 -7.89 -10.21 9.58
C MET A 6 -7.97 -9.92 11.08
N PHE A 7 -9.13 -10.14 11.71
CA PHE A 7 -9.30 -9.96 13.16
C PHE A 7 -8.40 -10.90 13.96
N TYR A 8 -8.26 -12.15 13.52
CA TYR A 8 -7.36 -13.12 14.15
C TYR A 8 -5.89 -12.67 14.05
N ASN A 9 -5.43 -12.25 12.87
CA ASN A 9 -4.07 -11.74 12.69
C ASN A 9 -3.82 -10.46 13.51
N ILE A 10 -4.78 -9.51 13.53
CA ILE A 10 -4.67 -8.29 14.35
C ILE A 10 -4.61 -8.65 15.84
N HIS A 11 -5.47 -9.54 16.32
CA HIS A 11 -5.47 -10.00 17.70
C HIS A 11 -4.11 -10.60 18.06
N LEU A 12 -3.60 -11.51 17.23
CA LEU A 12 -2.34 -12.20 17.47
C LEU A 12 -1.14 -11.25 17.43
N THR A 13 -1.13 -10.27 16.52
CA THR A 13 -0.08 -9.24 16.50
C THR A 13 -0.15 -8.34 17.73
N ASN A 14 -1.34 -7.99 18.22
CA ASN A 14 -1.50 -7.23 19.45
C ASN A 14 -1.04 -8.04 20.67
N GLU A 15 -1.32 -9.34 20.70
CA GLU A 15 -0.86 -10.27 21.73
C GLU A 15 0.67 -10.38 21.72
N LEU A 16 1.29 -10.54 20.54
CA LEU A 16 2.74 -10.47 20.37
C LEU A 16 3.32 -9.12 20.82
N LYS A 17 2.75 -7.99 20.42
CA LYS A 17 3.25 -6.67 20.82
C LYS A 17 3.15 -6.44 22.33
N ASN A 18 2.11 -7.00 22.97
CA ASN A 18 1.94 -6.94 24.41
C ASN A 18 2.85 -7.94 25.16
N ASP A 19 3.14 -9.11 24.58
CA ASP A 19 4.08 -10.07 25.13
C ASP A 19 5.55 -9.61 25.02
N THR A 20 5.86 -8.58 24.21
CA THR A 20 7.22 -8.01 24.11
C THR A 20 7.60 -7.33 25.42
N ALA A 21 6.60 -6.79 26.12
CA ALA A 21 6.73 -6.29 27.47
C ALA A 21 6.85 -7.42 28.52
N ARG A 22 6.56 -8.68 28.16
CA ARG A 22 6.44 -9.80 29.09
C ARG A 22 7.20 -11.05 28.67
N LYS A 23 8.47 -10.96 28.21
CA LYS A 23 9.46 -12.07 28.09
C LYS A 23 8.98 -13.40 27.45
N LYS A 24 7.82 -13.45 26.79
CA LYS A 24 7.25 -14.64 26.14
C LYS A 24 7.64 -14.77 24.68
N PHE A 25 8.55 -13.90 24.23
CA PHE A 25 9.00 -13.74 22.85
C PHE A 25 9.71 -14.95 22.26
N ASP A 26 10.24 -15.82 23.12
CA ASP A 26 10.94 -17.03 22.69
C ASP A 26 10.00 -18.13 22.16
N LYS A 27 8.68 -17.98 22.30
CA LYS A 27 7.72 -19.04 21.96
C LYS A 27 7.42 -19.15 20.45
N TYR A 28 7.75 -18.12 19.65
CA TYR A 28 7.43 -18.08 18.22
C TYR A 28 8.68 -18.05 17.36
N SER A 29 8.74 -18.93 16.35
CA SER A 29 9.80 -18.92 15.34
C SER A 29 9.85 -17.57 14.61
N LEU A 30 11.05 -17.09 14.29
CA LEU A 30 11.23 -15.84 13.54
C LEU A 30 10.47 -15.85 12.21
N ALA A 31 10.41 -17.00 11.54
CA ALA A 31 9.65 -17.17 10.29
C ALA A 31 8.15 -16.88 10.48
N TYR A 32 7.57 -17.30 11.60
CA TYR A 32 6.16 -17.04 11.91
C TYR A 32 5.89 -15.54 12.09
N ARG A 33 6.82 -14.81 12.70
CA ARG A 33 6.72 -13.36 12.90
C ARG A 33 6.76 -12.62 11.57
N PHE A 34 7.68 -13.01 10.68
CA PHE A 34 7.75 -12.45 9.33
C PHE A 34 6.46 -12.68 8.55
N GLN A 35 5.91 -13.91 8.59
CA GLN A 35 4.64 -14.21 7.95
C GLN A 35 3.49 -13.36 8.50
N LEU A 36 3.43 -13.15 9.81
CA LEU A 36 2.38 -12.36 10.43
C LEU A 36 2.45 -10.87 10.03
N GLU A 37 3.65 -10.29 10.03
CA GLU A 37 3.87 -8.90 9.60
C GLU A 37 3.55 -8.69 8.13
N GLU A 38 3.95 -9.62 7.27
CA GLU A 38 3.67 -9.55 5.84
C GLU A 38 2.16 -9.71 5.56
N ASN A 39 1.49 -10.65 6.23
CA ASN A 39 0.05 -10.82 6.13
C ASN A 39 -0.72 -9.56 6.53
N LEU A 40 -0.31 -8.88 7.61
CA LEU A 40 -0.93 -7.62 8.01
C LEU A 40 -0.78 -6.52 6.95
N LYS A 41 0.41 -6.39 6.34
CA LYS A 41 0.64 -5.44 5.25
C LYS A 41 -0.29 -5.74 4.07
N VAL A 42 -0.45 -7.02 3.72
CA VAL A 42 -1.38 -7.45 2.67
C VAL A 42 -2.84 -7.11 3.03
N PHE A 43 -3.28 -7.31 4.27
CA PHE A 43 -4.63 -6.92 4.70
C PHE A 43 -4.87 -5.41 4.64
N MET A 44 -3.88 -4.60 5.03
CA MET A 44 -3.97 -3.15 4.91
C MET A 44 -4.10 -2.72 3.44
N LEU A 45 -3.33 -3.34 2.55
CA LEU A 45 -3.40 -3.10 1.11
C LEU A 45 -4.78 -3.46 0.56
N ILE A 46 -5.29 -4.67 0.87
CA ILE A 46 -6.61 -5.12 0.40
C ILE A 46 -7.70 -4.17 0.91
N LYS A 47 -7.64 -3.74 2.18
CA LYS A 47 -8.57 -2.75 2.74
C LYS A 47 -8.54 -1.44 1.94
N GLN A 48 -7.36 -0.93 1.63
CA GLN A 48 -7.18 0.32 0.89
C GLN A 48 -7.71 0.21 -0.55
N VAL A 49 -7.46 -0.92 -1.21
CA VAL A 49 -8.00 -1.22 -2.56
C VAL A 49 -9.52 -1.28 -2.55
N ILE A 50 -10.12 -2.01 -1.60
CA ILE A 50 -11.58 -2.13 -1.49
C ILE A 50 -12.23 -0.76 -1.26
N ILE A 51 -11.68 0.04 -0.34
CA ILE A 51 -12.20 1.38 -0.07
C ILE A 51 -12.09 2.26 -1.33
N SER A 52 -10.96 2.22 -2.02
CA SER A 52 -10.75 3.05 -3.21
C SER A 52 -11.69 2.67 -4.35
N ILE A 53 -11.86 1.37 -4.63
CA ILE A 53 -12.83 0.88 -5.61
C ILE A 53 -14.26 1.27 -5.19
N GLY A 54 -14.60 1.12 -3.91
CA GLY A 54 -15.91 1.48 -3.37
C GLY A 54 -16.24 2.96 -3.59
N VAL A 55 -15.32 3.87 -3.23
CA VAL A 55 -15.49 5.30 -3.47
C VAL A 55 -15.63 5.59 -4.97
N TYR A 56 -14.80 4.97 -5.80
CA TYR A 56 -14.85 5.16 -7.23
C TYR A 56 -16.19 4.70 -7.85
N VAL A 57 -16.72 3.54 -7.45
CA VAL A 57 -18.03 3.06 -7.91
C VAL A 57 -19.14 4.00 -7.44
N LEU A 58 -19.10 4.47 -6.19
CA LEU A 58 -20.07 5.43 -5.66
C LEU A 58 -20.08 6.74 -6.46
N LEU A 59 -18.91 7.25 -6.85
CA LEU A 59 -18.80 8.45 -7.68
C LEU A 59 -19.44 8.26 -9.06
N ASN A 60 -19.23 7.09 -9.69
CA ASN A 60 -19.85 6.77 -10.97
C ASN A 60 -21.38 6.67 -10.85
N ILE A 61 -21.88 6.01 -9.80
CA ILE A 61 -23.33 5.92 -9.53
C ILE A 61 -23.92 7.33 -9.33
N LEU A 62 -23.24 8.18 -8.56
CA LEU A 62 -23.69 9.56 -8.35
C LEU A 62 -23.70 10.36 -9.65
N ALA A 63 -22.70 10.20 -10.51
CA ALA A 63 -22.67 10.84 -11.84
C ALA A 63 -23.84 10.39 -12.72
N VAL A 64 -24.19 9.11 -12.70
CA VAL A 64 -25.35 8.57 -13.43
C VAL A 64 -26.66 9.15 -12.89
N ILE A 65 -26.84 9.21 -11.56
CA ILE A 65 -28.04 9.80 -10.95
C ILE A 65 -28.18 11.27 -11.34
N VAL A 66 -27.09 12.04 -11.28
CA VAL A 66 -27.06 13.45 -11.68
C VAL A 66 -27.44 13.61 -13.16
N SER A 67 -26.88 12.78 -14.05
CA SER A 67 -27.20 12.84 -15.47
C SER A 67 -28.68 12.52 -15.76
N ASN A 68 -29.29 11.59 -15.00
CA ASN A 68 -30.70 11.21 -15.15
C ASN A 68 -31.68 12.19 -14.48
N SER A 69 -31.20 13.11 -13.65
CA SER A 69 -32.06 14.01 -12.88
C SER A 69 -32.66 15.16 -13.70
N ASN A 70 -32.26 15.34 -14.97
CA ASN A 70 -32.71 16.40 -15.88
C ASN A 70 -32.57 17.84 -15.33
N TYR A 71 -31.79 18.05 -14.26
CA TYR A 71 -31.50 19.39 -13.73
C TYR A 71 -30.53 20.19 -14.60
N PHE A 72 -29.72 19.51 -15.41
CA PHE A 72 -28.69 20.12 -16.26
C PHE A 72 -29.06 20.07 -17.75
N SER A 73 -28.38 20.89 -18.55
CA SER A 73 -28.52 20.91 -20.01
C SER A 73 -28.18 19.55 -20.63
N GLU A 74 -28.86 19.20 -21.72
CA GLU A 74 -28.71 17.94 -22.45
C GLU A 74 -27.25 17.68 -22.87
N SER A 75 -26.53 18.71 -23.32
CA SER A 75 -25.11 18.61 -23.68
C SER A 75 -24.20 18.24 -22.50
N PHE A 76 -24.56 18.67 -21.29
CA PHE A 76 -23.82 18.35 -20.07
C PHE A 76 -24.07 16.90 -19.65
N ASN A 77 -25.32 16.45 -19.72
CA ASN A 77 -25.68 15.05 -19.43
C ASN A 77 -24.95 14.08 -20.38
N LEU A 78 -24.88 14.43 -21.68
CA LEU A 78 -24.17 13.63 -22.68
C LEU A 78 -22.66 13.58 -22.42
N SER A 79 -22.06 14.70 -22.00
CA SER A 79 -20.65 14.75 -21.58
C SER A 79 -20.38 13.91 -20.32
N MET A 80 -21.31 13.91 -19.35
CA MET A 80 -21.21 13.10 -18.14
C MET A 80 -21.31 11.60 -18.42
N VAL A 81 -22.21 11.19 -19.32
CA VAL A 81 -22.31 9.78 -19.76
C VAL A 81 -21.01 9.34 -20.42
N PHE A 82 -20.48 10.14 -21.36
CA PHE A 82 -19.20 9.86 -21.99
C PHE A 82 -18.06 9.74 -20.96
N LEU A 83 -18.03 10.63 -19.95
CA LEU A 83 -17.02 10.58 -18.89
C LEU A 83 -17.14 9.28 -18.06
N VAL A 84 -18.35 8.89 -17.65
CA VAL A 84 -18.59 7.65 -16.89
C VAL A 84 -18.15 6.42 -17.68
N GLU A 85 -18.47 6.33 -18.97
CA GLU A 85 -18.03 5.22 -19.83
C GLU A 85 -16.50 5.10 -19.88
N ASN A 86 -15.81 6.23 -20.08
CA ASN A 86 -14.35 6.27 -20.08
C ASN A 86 -13.76 5.95 -18.70
N CYS A 87 -14.39 6.42 -17.62
CA CYS A 87 -14.00 6.06 -16.27
C CYS A 87 -14.04 4.54 -16.10
N ILE A 88 -15.13 3.86 -16.50
CA ILE A 88 -15.28 2.40 -16.34
C ILE A 88 -14.16 1.66 -17.07
N LEU A 89 -13.75 2.15 -18.25
CA LEU A 89 -12.61 1.62 -19.01
C LEU A 89 -11.26 1.86 -18.32
N LEU A 90 -11.12 2.95 -17.56
CA LEU A 90 -9.92 3.32 -16.80
C LEU A 90 -9.76 2.53 -15.47
N ASN A 91 -10.68 1.63 -15.12
CA ASN A 91 -10.61 0.81 -13.90
C ASN A 91 -9.25 0.13 -13.64
N PRO A 92 -8.59 -0.51 -14.64
CA PRO A 92 -7.30 -1.14 -14.42
C PRO A 92 -6.21 -0.16 -13.99
N LEU A 93 -6.22 1.06 -14.54
CA LEU A 93 -5.28 2.11 -14.15
C LEU A 93 -5.50 2.58 -12.72
N LEU A 94 -6.76 2.68 -12.28
CA LEU A 94 -7.08 3.00 -10.89
C LEU A 94 -6.59 1.90 -9.94
N ILE A 95 -6.83 0.63 -10.25
CA ILE A 95 -6.37 -0.47 -9.40
C ILE A 95 -4.83 -0.49 -9.34
N CYS A 96 -4.15 -0.35 -10.47
CA CYS A 96 -2.69 -0.34 -10.53
C CYS A 96 -2.07 0.86 -9.79
N THR A 97 -2.68 2.04 -9.90
CA THR A 97 -2.18 3.23 -9.17
C THR A 97 -2.39 3.10 -7.67
N VAL A 98 -3.55 2.59 -7.24
CA VAL A 98 -3.84 2.37 -5.81
C VAL A 98 -2.91 1.32 -5.22
N THR A 99 -2.67 0.20 -5.91
CA THR A 99 -1.76 -0.84 -5.42
C THR A 99 -0.32 -0.34 -5.31
N MET A 100 0.17 0.36 -6.33
CA MET A 100 1.51 0.96 -6.31
C MET A 100 1.66 2.01 -5.22
N CYS A 101 0.64 2.82 -4.96
CA CYS A 101 0.66 3.82 -3.89
C CYS A 101 0.48 3.20 -2.49
N SER A 102 -0.11 2.01 -2.37
CA SER A 102 -0.35 1.36 -1.07
C SER A 102 0.88 0.62 -0.54
N VAL A 103 1.82 0.26 -1.43
CA VAL A 103 3.05 -0.46 -1.07
C VAL A 103 4.20 0.55 -0.95
N ASP A 104 4.74 0.75 0.25
CA ASP A 104 5.80 1.74 0.52
C ASP A 104 7.01 1.70 -0.43
N PRO A 105 7.64 0.54 -0.72
CA PRO A 105 8.77 0.52 -1.66
C PRO A 105 8.36 0.90 -3.08
N TRP A 106 7.16 0.51 -3.52
CA TRP A 106 6.65 0.86 -4.85
C TRP A 106 6.27 2.33 -4.93
N ARG A 107 5.57 2.85 -3.92
CA ARG A 107 5.24 4.27 -3.79
C ARG A 107 6.49 5.14 -3.80
N ALA A 108 7.54 4.75 -3.09
CA ALA A 108 8.80 5.49 -3.07
C ALA A 108 9.47 5.54 -4.44
N ILE A 109 9.46 4.44 -5.20
CA ILE A 109 9.98 4.40 -6.57
C ILE A 109 9.12 5.27 -7.49
N LEU A 110 7.79 5.16 -7.38
CA LEU A 110 6.86 5.88 -8.24
C LEU A 110 6.94 7.40 -8.02
N ILE A 111 7.00 7.84 -6.76
CA ILE A 111 7.24 9.25 -6.41
C ILE A 111 8.60 9.70 -6.92
N ARG A 112 9.66 8.89 -6.75
CA ARG A 112 11.00 9.24 -7.25
C ARG A 112 11.02 9.38 -8.77
N ASP A 113 10.34 8.50 -9.50
CA ASP A 113 10.35 8.52 -10.96
C ASP A 113 9.50 9.68 -11.51
N ILE A 114 8.40 10.04 -10.83
CA ILE A 114 7.65 11.29 -11.07
C ILE A 114 8.51 12.50 -10.73
N ASP A 115 9.22 12.47 -9.60
CA ASP A 115 10.08 13.57 -9.15
C ASP A 115 11.29 13.75 -10.07
N ILE A 116 11.83 12.67 -10.66
CA ILE A 116 12.86 12.74 -11.71
C ILE A 116 12.29 13.39 -12.99
N LEU A 117 11.02 13.10 -13.33
CA LEU A 117 10.34 13.73 -14.46
C LEU A 117 10.11 15.24 -14.20
N SER A 118 9.77 15.64 -12.98
CA SER A 118 9.58 17.05 -12.61
C SER A 118 10.88 17.81 -12.31
N CYS A 119 11.89 17.17 -11.71
CA CYS A 119 13.19 17.77 -11.38
C CYS A 119 14.11 17.93 -12.59
N ARG A 120 13.90 17.21 -13.70
CA ARG A 120 14.60 17.54 -14.97
C ARG A 120 14.20 18.91 -15.52
N LEU A 121 13.03 19.44 -15.13
CA LEU A 121 12.58 20.79 -15.49
C LEU A 121 12.97 21.86 -14.45
N LEU A 122 13.29 21.48 -13.21
CA LEU A 122 13.62 22.40 -12.12
C LEU A 122 14.78 21.88 -11.24
N ARG A 123 15.99 22.39 -11.52
CA ARG A 123 17.09 22.64 -10.55
C ARG A 123 17.75 21.42 -9.90
N LEU A 124 19.00 21.12 -10.26
CA LEU A 124 20.20 21.66 -9.59
C LEU A 124 19.92 22.10 -8.14
N ASN A 125 20.50 21.39 -7.16
CA ASN A 125 20.80 21.90 -5.81
C ASN A 125 19.77 21.68 -4.69
N ARG A 126 19.48 20.42 -4.26
CA ARG A 126 19.05 20.11 -2.87
C ARG A 126 18.95 18.59 -2.55
N THR A 127 20.06 17.88 -2.34
CA THR A 127 20.01 16.44 -2.02
C THR A 127 21.09 15.98 -1.04
N ASN A 128 21.09 16.43 0.22
CA ASN A 128 22.05 15.86 1.20
C ASN A 128 21.48 15.50 2.59
N ILE A 129 20.36 16.04 3.04
CA ILE A 129 20.00 15.92 4.48
C ILE A 129 19.09 14.73 4.80
N HIS A 130 18.19 14.31 3.90
CA HIS A 130 17.25 13.23 4.20
C HIS A 130 17.80 11.80 3.94
N ARG A 131 18.93 11.70 3.22
CA ARG A 131 19.53 10.42 2.81
C ARG A 131 20.11 9.64 3.99
N VAL A 132 20.73 10.34 4.94
CA VAL A 132 21.58 9.73 5.99
C VAL A 132 20.77 8.90 6.99
N ARG A 133 19.62 9.42 7.47
CA ARG A 133 18.79 8.72 8.47
C ARG A 133 18.13 7.44 7.93
N SER A 134 17.77 7.42 6.64
CA SER A 134 17.17 6.24 6.00
C SER A 134 18.17 5.12 5.68
N ILE A 135 19.47 5.44 5.63
CA ILE A 135 20.53 4.46 5.35
C ILE A 135 20.82 3.66 6.62
N GLU A 136 20.86 4.32 7.78
CA GLU A 136 21.21 3.70 9.06
C GLU A 136 20.18 2.65 9.50
N GLU A 137 18.88 2.95 9.41
CA GLU A 137 17.79 2.00 9.70
C GLU A 137 17.78 0.81 8.72
N LYS A 138 18.08 1.05 7.44
CA LYS A 138 18.19 -0.02 6.44
C LYS A 138 19.43 -0.88 6.63
N MET A 139 20.52 -0.29 7.15
CA MET A 139 21.76 -1.01 7.40
C MET A 139 21.61 -1.96 8.59
N MET A 140 20.96 -1.51 9.67
CA MET A 140 20.60 -2.36 10.82
C MET A 140 19.66 -3.50 10.42
N ALA A 141 18.59 -3.22 9.66
CA ALA A 141 17.66 -4.25 9.22
C ALA A 141 18.31 -5.28 8.29
N ARG A 142 19.28 -4.84 7.46
CA ARG A 142 20.05 -5.71 6.56
C ARG A 142 21.03 -6.61 7.31
N GLU A 143 21.67 -6.08 8.35
CA GLU A 143 22.58 -6.85 9.18
C GLU A 143 21.84 -7.97 9.93
N GLU A 144 20.65 -7.67 10.48
CA GLU A 144 19.81 -8.68 11.14
C GLU A 144 19.32 -9.76 10.17
N THR A 145 18.97 -9.39 8.92
CA THR A 145 18.59 -10.38 7.90
C THR A 145 19.77 -11.22 7.41
N ASP A 146 20.95 -10.63 7.23
CA ASP A 146 22.15 -11.35 6.81
C ASP A 146 22.63 -12.35 7.87
N ILE A 147 22.46 -12.04 9.16
CA ILE A 147 22.71 -12.99 10.26
C ILE A 147 21.73 -14.16 10.16
N TYR A 148 20.44 -13.88 9.93
CA TYR A 148 19.42 -14.92 9.84
C TYR A 148 19.62 -15.87 8.64
N PHE A 149 19.92 -15.35 7.46
CA PHE A 149 20.17 -16.18 6.28
C PHE A 149 21.47 -16.98 6.39
N ARG A 150 22.46 -16.46 7.11
CA ARG A 150 23.68 -17.20 7.43
C ARG A 150 23.39 -18.39 8.32
N ASP A 151 22.63 -18.19 9.40
CA ASP A 151 22.27 -19.26 10.33
C ASP A 151 21.40 -20.32 9.64
N LEU A 152 20.46 -19.89 8.80
CA LEU A 152 19.64 -20.79 8.00
C LEU A 152 20.48 -21.65 7.04
N LYS A 153 21.48 -21.05 6.39
CA LYS A 153 22.40 -21.74 5.47
C LYS A 153 23.27 -22.76 6.22
N VAL A 154 23.67 -22.46 7.46
CA VAL A 154 24.45 -23.38 8.31
C VAL A 154 23.58 -24.55 8.80
N MET A 155 22.29 -24.32 9.08
CA MET A 155 21.37 -25.39 9.49
C MET A 155 20.94 -26.32 8.35
N TRP A 156 21.13 -25.90 7.09
CA TRP A 156 20.77 -26.66 5.89
C TRP A 156 21.99 -27.29 5.17
N ALA A 157 23.20 -27.08 5.68
CA ALA A 157 24.45 -27.68 5.19
C ALA A 157 24.86 -28.84 6.11
#